data_AF-A0A1N7KJE9-F1
#
_entry.id   AF-A0A1N7KJE9-F1
#
_cell.length_a   1.000
_cell.length_b   1.000
_cell.length_c   1.000
_cell.angle_alpha   90.00
_cell.angle_beta   90.00
_cell.angle_gamma   90.00
#
_symmetry.space_group_name_H-M   'P 1'
#
loop_
_entity.id
_entity.type
_entity.pdbx_description
1 polymer ?
#
loop_
_entity_poly.entity_id
_entity_poly.type
_entity_poly.pdbx_seq_one_letter_code
_entity_poly.pdbx_strand_id
1 'polypeptide(L)'
;MRHFMKTPLLTLFLTILSLNLFSQIHITSDSEKNAIEFFDKFYKERKFEKKVKKVRQKNNQIIYVVDGIKFKVNITEILEEKYIEILKSKLINPMDFYLGTEFKILHLEELKFEGLNPKTRRFRVWVLPKLTNNPLTNRINPSEFYFELQSKNDFINLTEYLKNANLTFFQFATIVI
;
A
#
# COMPACT_ATOMS: atom_id res chain seq x y z
N MET A 1 -43.56 -11.75 47.50
CA MET A 1 -42.32 -12.34 47.00
C MET A 1 -42.14 -11.95 45.54
N ARG A 2 -41.20 -11.04 45.25
CA ARG A 2 -40.83 -10.62 43.90
C ARG A 2 -39.70 -11.52 43.41
N HIS A 3 -39.95 -12.44 42.48
CA HIS A 3 -38.87 -13.11 41.77
C HIS A 3 -39.16 -13.20 40.26
N PHE A 4 -38.32 -12.49 39.51
CA PHE A 4 -37.71 -12.87 38.24
C PHE A 4 -38.61 -13.37 37.09
N MET A 5 -39.24 -12.43 36.38
CA MET A 5 -39.50 -12.57 34.94
C MET A 5 -38.78 -11.43 34.21
N LYS A 6 -37.47 -11.54 34.01
CA LYS A 6 -36.68 -10.58 33.19
C LYS A 6 -35.57 -11.23 32.35
N THR A 7 -35.64 -12.54 32.12
CA THR A 7 -34.54 -13.30 31.53
C THR A 7 -34.65 -13.64 30.03
N PRO A 8 -35.82 -13.69 29.36
CA PRO A 8 -35.86 -14.08 27.94
C PRO A 8 -35.51 -12.92 26.99
N LEU A 9 -35.76 -11.67 27.39
CA LEU A 9 -35.49 -10.51 26.54
C LEU A 9 -33.99 -10.20 26.44
N LEU A 10 -33.25 -10.39 27.54
CA LEU A 10 -31.81 -10.12 27.60
C LEU A 10 -31.01 -11.15 26.78
N THR A 11 -31.43 -12.42 26.80
CA THR A 11 -30.81 -13.48 25.96
C THR A 11 -31.09 -13.26 24.48
N LEU A 12 -32.30 -12.84 24.11
CA LEU A 12 -32.63 -12.47 22.73
C LEU A 12 -31.83 -11.25 22.26
N PHE A 13 -31.63 -10.26 23.13
CA PHE A 13 -30.83 -9.08 22.80
C PHE A 13 -29.35 -9.42 22.60
N LEU A 14 -28.80 -10.31 23.43
CA LEU A 14 -27.40 -10.76 23.33
C LEU A 14 -27.12 -11.63 22.10
N THR A 15 -28.08 -12.46 21.66
CA THR A 15 -27.94 -13.25 20.43
C THR A 15 -28.08 -12.40 19.16
N ILE A 16 -28.94 -11.38 19.17
CA ILE A 16 -29.06 -10.44 18.04
C ILE A 16 -27.83 -9.54 17.95
N LEU A 17 -27.25 -9.13 19.09
CA LEU A 17 -26.02 -8.32 19.10
C LEU A 17 -24.82 -9.11 18.55
N SER A 18 -24.68 -10.39 18.91
CA SER A 18 -23.58 -11.22 18.42
C SER A 18 -23.71 -11.50 16.93
N LEU A 19 -24.91 -11.74 16.40
CA LEU A 19 -25.12 -11.94 14.95
C LEU A 19 -24.81 -10.69 14.11
N ASN A 20 -25.05 -9.49 14.64
CA ASN A 20 -24.73 -8.24 13.93
C ASN A 20 -23.24 -7.85 14.01
N LEU A 21 -22.50 -8.31 15.03
CA LEU A 21 -21.05 -8.08 15.12
C LEU A 21 -20.26 -8.90 14.08
N PHE A 22 -20.80 -10.03 13.61
CA PHE A 22 -20.18 -10.86 12.58
C PHE A 22 -20.69 -10.59 11.16
N SER A 23 -21.68 -9.70 10.99
CA SER A 23 -22.22 -9.28 9.69
C SER A 23 -21.68 -7.92 9.25
N GLN A 24 -20.40 -7.63 9.53
CA GLN A 24 -19.71 -6.62 8.73
C GLN A 24 -19.50 -7.22 7.34
N ILE A 25 -20.51 -7.05 6.48
CA ILE A 25 -20.36 -7.22 5.04
C ILE A 25 -19.21 -6.29 4.68
N HIS A 26 -18.06 -6.86 4.31
CA HIS A 26 -16.95 -6.11 3.76
C HIS A 26 -17.47 -5.50 2.45
N ILE A 27 -18.02 -4.28 2.52
CA ILE A 27 -18.37 -3.51 1.33
C ILE A 27 -17.03 -3.15 0.72
N THR A 28 -16.60 -3.96 -0.24
CA THR A 28 -15.41 -3.69 -1.03
C THR A 28 -15.65 -2.36 -1.71
N SER A 29 -14.89 -1.34 -1.32
CA SER A 29 -15.02 -0.01 -1.92
C SER A 29 -14.78 -0.12 -3.43
N ASP A 30 -15.37 0.75 -4.25
CA ASP A 30 -15.11 0.73 -5.69
C ASP A 30 -13.61 0.87 -6.02
N SER A 31 -12.88 1.54 -5.13
CA SER A 31 -11.43 1.67 -5.18
C SER A 31 -10.69 0.34 -4.99
N GLU A 32 -11.16 -0.50 -4.07
CA GLU A 32 -10.63 -1.87 -3.88
C GLU A 32 -11.05 -2.79 -5.03
N LYS A 33 -12.27 -2.68 -5.55
CA LYS A 33 -12.71 -3.44 -6.73
C LYS A 33 -11.84 -3.14 -7.94
N ASN A 34 -11.55 -1.85 -8.20
CA ASN A 34 -10.67 -1.44 -9.29
C ASN A 34 -9.25 -2.02 -9.11
N ALA A 35 -8.73 -2.01 -7.88
CA ALA A 35 -7.44 -2.60 -7.59
C ALA A 35 -7.44 -4.13 -7.80
N ILE A 36 -8.50 -4.84 -7.37
CA ILE A 36 -8.67 -6.28 -7.60
C ILE A 36 -8.68 -6.55 -9.11
N GLU A 37 -9.53 -5.86 -9.87
CA GLU A 37 -9.62 -6.02 -11.31
C GLU A 37 -8.29 -5.74 -12.00
N PHE A 38 -7.56 -4.71 -11.54
CA PHE A 38 -6.24 -4.39 -12.06
C PHE A 38 -5.25 -5.54 -11.86
N PHE A 39 -5.16 -6.09 -10.65
CA PHE A 39 -4.32 -7.25 -10.39
C PHE A 39 -4.78 -8.46 -11.21
N ASP A 40 -6.08 -8.79 -11.24
CA ASP A 40 -6.58 -9.95 -11.98
C ASP A 40 -6.28 -9.86 -13.49
N LYS A 41 -6.32 -8.66 -14.06
CA LYS A 41 -6.10 -8.43 -15.49
C LYS A 41 -4.63 -8.31 -15.89
N PHE A 42 -3.81 -7.68 -15.06
CA PHE A 42 -2.45 -7.30 -15.43
C PHE A 42 -1.36 -8.05 -14.67
N TYR A 43 -1.71 -8.79 -13.61
CA TYR A 43 -0.73 -9.48 -12.79
C TYR A 43 0.06 -10.51 -13.59
N LYS A 44 1.37 -10.32 -13.58
CA LYS A 44 2.35 -11.28 -14.07
C LYS A 44 3.51 -11.26 -13.08
N GLU A 45 3.63 -12.31 -12.28
CA GLU A 45 4.72 -12.44 -11.32
C GLU A 45 6.06 -12.34 -12.04
N ARG A 46 6.94 -11.47 -11.54
CA ARG A 46 8.29 -11.24 -12.03
C ARG A 46 9.21 -11.05 -10.85
N LYS A 47 10.36 -11.71 -10.86
CA LYS A 47 11.39 -11.43 -9.85
C LYS A 47 12.13 -10.17 -10.24
N PHE A 48 11.98 -9.12 -9.44
CA PHE A 48 12.74 -7.89 -9.62
C PHE A 48 14.07 -8.00 -8.88
N GLU A 49 15.16 -7.68 -9.56
CA GLU A 49 16.46 -7.56 -8.92
C GLU A 49 16.54 -6.30 -8.06
N LYS A 50 17.20 -6.41 -6.90
CA LYS A 50 17.43 -5.26 -6.00
C LYS A 50 18.47 -4.31 -6.63
N LYS A 51 18.01 -3.33 -7.40
CA LYS A 51 18.87 -2.32 -8.02
C LYS A 51 19.29 -1.18 -7.07
N VAL A 52 18.57 -1.02 -5.96
CA VAL A 52 18.81 0.08 -5.02
C VAL A 52 20.01 -0.22 -4.12
N LYS A 53 21.11 0.52 -4.31
CA LYS A 53 22.35 0.34 -3.52
C LYS A 53 22.23 0.95 -2.13
N LYS A 54 21.73 2.19 -2.05
CA LYS A 54 21.64 2.96 -0.80
C LYS A 54 20.27 3.63 -0.69
N VAL A 55 19.74 3.66 0.52
CA VAL A 55 18.54 4.40 0.90
C VAL A 55 18.84 5.13 2.21
N ARG A 56 18.50 6.41 2.28
CA ARG A 56 18.61 7.23 3.49
C ARG A 56 17.41 8.14 3.59
N GLN A 57 16.92 8.34 4.80
CA GLN A 57 15.88 9.33 5.08
C GLN A 57 16.53 10.59 5.64
N LYS A 58 16.06 11.76 5.19
CA LYS A 58 16.37 13.07 5.76
C LYS A 58 15.06 13.85 5.85
N ASN A 59 14.57 14.07 7.07
CA ASN A 59 13.25 14.64 7.33
C ASN A 59 12.17 13.87 6.53
N ASN A 60 11.32 14.58 5.79
CA ASN A 60 10.27 14.04 4.96
C ASN A 60 10.73 13.69 3.54
N GLN A 61 12.01 13.37 3.36
CA GLN A 61 12.57 12.97 2.07
C GLN A 61 13.37 11.67 2.20
N ILE A 62 13.07 10.71 1.34
CA ILE A 62 13.91 9.52 1.13
C ILE A 62 14.79 9.75 -0.09
N ILE A 63 16.09 9.51 0.09
CA ILE A 63 17.09 9.60 -0.97
C ILE A 63 17.53 8.18 -1.31
N TYR A 64 17.26 7.76 -2.54
CA TYR A 64 17.72 6.50 -3.11
C TYR A 64 18.95 6.75 -3.99
N VAL A 65 19.86 5.79 -4.03
CA VAL A 65 20.95 5.75 -5.01
C VAL A 65 20.84 4.47 -5.82
N VAL A 66 20.53 4.62 -7.10
CA VAL A 66 20.40 3.54 -8.09
C VAL A 66 21.42 3.81 -9.19
N ASP A 67 22.38 2.91 -9.37
CA ASP A 67 23.44 3.03 -10.38
C ASP A 67 24.14 4.40 -10.46
N GLY A 68 24.37 5.01 -9.29
CA GLY A 68 25.04 6.31 -9.17
C GLY A 68 24.09 7.52 -9.29
N ILE A 69 22.86 7.32 -9.75
CA ILE A 69 21.83 8.35 -9.85
C ILE A 69 21.11 8.50 -8.51
N LYS A 70 20.93 9.74 -8.07
CA LYS A 70 20.20 10.07 -6.83
C LYS A 70 18.74 10.36 -7.15
N PHE A 71 17.83 9.63 -6.53
CA PHE A 71 16.40 9.90 -6.57
C PHE A 71 15.95 10.50 -5.24
N LYS A 72 15.20 11.60 -5.29
CA LYS A 72 14.64 12.30 -4.13
C LYS A 72 13.13 12.07 -4.09
N VAL A 73 12.68 11.37 -3.06
CA VAL A 73 11.27 11.03 -2.86
C VAL A 73 10.77 11.78 -1.65
N ASN A 74 9.97 12.83 -1.89
CA ASN A 74 9.32 13.57 -0.82
C ASN A 74 8.11 12.78 -0.32
N ILE A 75 7.90 12.76 1.00
CA ILE A 75 6.81 12.06 1.66
C ILE A 75 5.89 13.09 2.30
N THR A 76 4.58 12.88 2.20
CA THR A 76 3.61 13.67 2.96
C THR A 76 3.74 13.41 4.47
N GLU A 77 3.49 14.42 5.30
CA GLU A 77 3.52 14.27 6.77
C GLU A 77 2.47 13.27 7.30
N ILE A 78 1.46 12.96 6.49
CA ILE A 78 0.35 12.09 6.84
C ILE A 78 0.69 10.59 6.60
N LEU A 79 1.81 10.28 5.94
CA LEU A 79 2.13 8.89 5.61
C LEU A 79 2.54 8.11 6.86
N GLU A 80 1.85 7.01 7.15
CA GLU A 80 2.15 6.17 8.32
C GLU A 80 3.58 5.61 8.28
N GLU A 81 4.22 5.51 9.45
CA GLU A 81 5.61 5.02 9.60
C GLU A 81 5.83 3.64 8.97
N LYS A 82 4.83 2.76 9.06
CA LYS A 82 4.89 1.41 8.47
C LYS A 82 5.14 1.46 6.96
N TYR A 83 4.59 2.45 6.27
CA TYR A 83 4.77 2.67 4.83
C TYR A 83 6.11 3.32 4.52
N ILE A 84 6.62 4.17 5.42
CA ILE A 84 7.99 4.72 5.34
C ILE A 84 9.01 3.57 5.40
N GLU A 85 8.80 2.57 6.26
CA GLU A 85 9.65 1.37 6.32
C GLU A 85 9.64 0.56 5.01
N ILE A 86 8.51 0.45 4.32
CA ILE A 86 8.45 -0.17 2.99
C ILE A 86 9.36 0.58 2.01
N LEU A 87 9.30 1.91 1.99
CA LEU A 87 10.14 2.73 1.12
C LEU A 87 11.64 2.61 1.50
N LYS A 88 11.96 2.45 2.78
CA LYS A 88 13.35 2.26 3.27
C LYS A 88 13.92 0.86 3.00
N SER A 89 13.06 -0.14 2.75
CA SER A 89 13.44 -1.55 2.60
C SER A 89 14.35 -1.87 1.41
N LYS A 90 14.55 -0.93 0.48
CA LYS A 90 15.23 -1.12 -0.82
C LYS A 90 14.50 -2.08 -1.79
N LEU A 91 13.27 -2.49 -1.48
CA LEU A 91 12.48 -3.36 -2.34
C LEU A 91 11.93 -2.62 -3.56
N ILE A 92 11.64 -1.33 -3.42
CA ILE A 92 11.11 -0.49 -4.50
C ILE A 92 12.26 0.23 -5.18
N ASN A 93 12.36 0.09 -6.51
CA ASN A 93 13.30 0.85 -7.32
C ASN A 93 12.62 2.13 -7.85
N PRO A 94 13.07 3.32 -7.44
CA PRO A 94 12.42 4.57 -7.85
C PRO A 94 12.49 4.85 -9.36
N MET A 95 13.38 4.17 -10.10
CA MET A 95 13.40 4.26 -11.57
C MET A 95 12.11 3.72 -12.20
N ASP A 96 11.41 2.82 -11.53
CA ASP A 96 10.23 2.15 -12.08
C ASP A 96 9.00 3.08 -12.16
N PHE A 97 9.03 4.21 -11.44
CA PHE A 97 7.94 5.19 -11.49
C PHE A 97 7.90 6.00 -12.80
N TYR A 98 8.98 6.07 -13.59
CA TYR A 98 9.05 6.91 -14.81
C TYR A 98 8.70 8.40 -14.61
N LEU A 99 8.94 8.97 -13.42
CA LEU A 99 8.60 10.35 -13.05
C LEU A 99 9.81 11.30 -12.92
N GLY A 100 10.97 10.88 -13.43
CA GLY A 100 12.24 11.59 -13.24
C GLY A 100 12.89 11.31 -11.88
N THR A 101 13.91 12.09 -11.52
CA THR A 101 14.73 11.85 -10.33
C THR A 101 14.19 12.50 -9.06
N GLU A 102 13.09 13.26 -9.14
CA GLU A 102 12.48 13.88 -7.97
C GLU A 102 10.95 13.85 -8.06
N PHE A 103 10.31 13.30 -7.05
CA PHE A 103 8.85 13.16 -6.99
C PHE A 103 8.35 13.12 -5.54
N LYS A 104 7.04 13.19 -5.34
CA LYS A 104 6.37 13.15 -4.04
C LYS A 104 5.41 11.97 -3.98
N ILE A 105 5.48 11.17 -2.92
CA ILE A 105 4.47 10.17 -2.60
C ILE A 105 3.36 10.87 -1.82
N LEU A 106 2.15 10.83 -2.37
CA LEU A 106 0.96 11.42 -1.75
C LEU A 106 0.29 10.44 -0.80
N HIS A 107 0.24 9.17 -1.19
CA HIS A 107 -0.42 8.12 -0.43
C HIS A 107 0.18 6.77 -0.78
N LEU A 108 0.28 5.88 0.21
CA LEU A 108 0.65 4.48 0.06
C LEU A 108 -0.26 3.69 0.98
N GLU A 109 -0.85 2.62 0.47
CA GLU A 109 -1.70 1.74 1.27
C GLU A 109 -1.54 0.27 0.90
N GLU A 110 -1.78 -0.59 1.89
CA GLU A 110 -1.88 -2.03 1.73
C GLU A 110 -3.30 -2.40 1.30
N LEU A 111 -3.39 -3.19 0.23
CA LEU A 111 -4.64 -3.69 -0.32
C LEU A 111 -4.94 -5.06 0.28
N LYS A 112 -6.06 -5.16 1.01
CA LYS A 112 -6.48 -6.40 1.66
C LYS A 112 -7.55 -7.09 0.80
N PHE A 113 -7.13 -8.11 0.05
CA PHE A 113 -8.04 -8.93 -0.74
C PHE A 113 -8.40 -10.20 0.01
N GLU A 114 -9.66 -10.62 -0.08
CA GLU A 114 -10.05 -11.95 0.42
C GLU A 114 -9.33 -13.04 -0.37
N GLY A 115 -8.89 -14.11 0.32
CA GLY A 115 -8.20 -15.23 -0.30
C GLY A 115 -6.76 -14.92 -0.77
N LEU A 116 -6.21 -13.74 -0.47
CA LEU A 116 -4.80 -13.45 -0.75
C LEU A 116 -3.92 -14.41 0.07
N ASN A 117 -2.91 -14.98 -0.58
CA ASN A 117 -1.91 -15.79 0.12
C ASN A 117 -1.27 -14.94 1.24
N PRO A 118 -1.24 -15.41 2.50
CA PRO A 118 -0.76 -14.61 3.64
C PRO A 118 0.71 -14.20 3.52
N LYS A 119 1.48 -14.90 2.65
CA LYS A 119 2.86 -14.55 2.31
C LYS A 119 2.98 -13.43 1.28
N THR A 120 1.87 -12.90 0.80
CA THR A 120 1.79 -11.91 -0.27
C THR A 120 1.10 -10.67 0.25
N ARG A 121 1.67 -9.50 -0.05
CA ARG A 121 1.10 -8.21 0.31
C ARG A 121 1.12 -7.32 -0.91
N ARG A 122 -0.05 -6.79 -1.26
CA ARG A 122 -0.25 -5.91 -2.41
C ARG A 122 -0.44 -4.49 -1.92
N PHE A 123 0.06 -3.56 -2.70
CA PHE A 123 0.07 -2.16 -2.33
C PHE A 123 -0.32 -1.30 -3.51
N ARG A 124 -0.88 -0.15 -3.18
CA ARG A 124 -1.15 0.93 -4.11
C ARG A 124 -0.45 2.19 -3.65
N VAL A 125 0.18 2.90 -4.58
CA VAL A 125 0.87 4.15 -4.31
C VAL A 125 0.52 5.22 -5.33
N TRP A 126 0.25 6.43 -4.84
CA TRP A 126 0.04 7.62 -5.66
C TRP A 126 1.25 8.52 -5.59
N VAL A 127 1.77 8.87 -6.77
CA VAL A 127 3.02 9.60 -6.92
C VAL A 127 2.85 10.80 -7.82
N LEU A 128 3.33 11.95 -7.36
CA LEU A 128 3.31 13.21 -8.08
C LEU A 128 4.74 13.55 -8.52
N PRO A 129 5.02 13.73 -9.82
CA PRO A 129 6.32 14.23 -10.25
C PRO A 129 6.57 15.62 -9.67
N LYS A 130 7.84 15.98 -9.42
CA LYS A 130 8.15 17.35 -9.04
C LYS A 130 7.84 18.28 -10.22
N LEU A 131 6.92 19.22 -10.00
CA LEU A 131 6.62 20.27 -10.96
C LEU A 131 7.86 21.11 -11.21
N THR A 132 8.21 21.31 -12.48
CA THR A 132 9.08 22.40 -12.90
C THR A 132 8.37 23.73 -12.62
N ASN A 133 9.11 24.84 -12.42
CA ASN A 133 8.58 26.18 -12.11
C ASN A 133 7.64 26.79 -13.18
N ASN A 134 7.10 26.00 -14.11
CA ASN A 134 6.19 26.45 -15.15
C ASN A 134 4.72 26.32 -14.67
N PRO A 135 4.04 27.44 -14.36
CA PRO A 135 2.68 27.44 -13.84
C PRO A 135 1.63 26.85 -14.82
N LEU A 136 1.92 26.79 -16.12
CA LEU A 136 1.04 26.16 -17.12
C LEU A 136 1.07 24.62 -17.06
N THR A 137 2.07 24.04 -16.39
CA THR A 137 2.18 22.59 -16.16
C THR A 137 1.74 22.17 -14.76
N ASN A 138 1.24 23.08 -13.91
CA ASN A 138 0.99 22.82 -12.49
C ASN A 138 -0.24 21.95 -12.17
N ARG A 139 -1.00 21.50 -13.17
CA ARG A 139 -2.06 20.49 -13.02
C ARG A 139 -1.55 19.15 -13.53
N ILE A 140 -0.56 18.58 -12.86
CA ILE A 140 -0.20 17.17 -13.09
C ILE A 140 -0.94 16.34 -12.06
N ASN A 141 -1.77 15.47 -12.60
CA ASN A 141 -2.50 14.45 -11.90
C ASN A 141 -1.55 13.41 -11.32
N PRO A 142 -1.77 12.95 -10.07
CA PRO A 142 -0.91 11.92 -9.52
C PRO A 142 -1.02 10.64 -10.33
N SER A 143 0.12 9.99 -10.51
CA SER A 143 0.23 8.68 -11.14
C SER A 143 0.01 7.59 -10.10
N GLU A 144 -0.84 6.62 -10.43
CA GLU A 144 -1.16 5.47 -9.59
C GLU A 144 -0.33 4.26 -10.02
N PHE A 145 0.32 3.61 -9.05
CA PHE A 145 1.10 2.41 -9.25
C PHE A 145 0.66 1.32 -8.28
N TYR A 146 0.76 0.08 -8.73
CA TYR A 146 0.54 -1.10 -7.92
C TYR A 146 1.81 -1.92 -7.83
N PHE A 147 2.06 -2.49 -6.66
CA PHE A 147 3.16 -3.43 -6.49
C PHE A 147 2.80 -4.55 -5.53
N GLU A 148 3.49 -5.67 -5.68
CA GLU A 148 3.34 -6.83 -4.82
C GLU A 148 4.70 -7.20 -4.22
N LEU A 149 4.67 -7.43 -2.91
CA LEU A 149 5.78 -8.02 -2.19
C LEU A 149 5.38 -9.44 -1.80
N GLN A 150 6.28 -10.40 -1.99
CA GLN A 150 6.09 -11.77 -1.54
C GLN A 150 7.24 -12.20 -0.63
N SER A 151 6.89 -12.75 0.54
CA SER A 151 7.82 -13.31 1.51
C SER A 151 7.87 -14.84 1.42
N LYS A 152 8.98 -15.43 1.90
CA LYS A 152 9.08 -16.90 2.04
C LYS A 152 8.17 -17.45 3.13
N ASN A 153 7.98 -16.68 4.20
CA ASN A 153 7.16 -17.05 5.36
C ASN A 153 6.04 -16.04 5.58
N ASP A 154 5.00 -16.51 6.26
CA ASP A 154 3.92 -15.66 6.76
C ASP A 154 4.42 -14.96 8.02
N PHE A 155 4.49 -13.62 7.97
CA PHE A 155 4.94 -12.80 9.09
C PHE A 155 3.86 -11.78 9.42
N ILE A 156 3.43 -11.78 10.68
CA ILE A 156 2.50 -10.77 11.22
C ILE A 156 3.21 -9.41 11.27
N ASN A 157 4.47 -9.38 11.68
CA ASN A 157 5.28 -8.17 11.79
C ASN A 157 5.77 -7.67 10.42
N LEU A 158 5.45 -6.42 10.07
CA LEU A 158 5.83 -5.84 8.77
C LEU A 158 7.35 -5.72 8.58
N THR A 159 8.10 -5.34 9.61
CA THR A 159 9.57 -5.19 9.50
C THR A 159 10.24 -6.54 9.23
N GLU A 160 9.79 -7.61 9.88
CA GLU A 160 10.27 -8.97 9.62
C GLU A 160 9.86 -9.48 8.24
N TYR A 161 8.62 -9.17 7.84
CA TYR A 161 8.13 -9.44 6.50
C TYR A 161 9.04 -8.82 5.44
N LEU A 162 9.34 -7.51 5.56
CA LEU A 162 10.14 -6.77 4.59
C LEU A 162 11.58 -7.28 4.45
N LYS A 163 12.18 -7.81 5.52
CA LYS A 163 13.52 -8.43 5.48
C LYS A 163 13.58 -9.66 4.57
N ASN A 164 12.48 -10.40 4.48
CA ASN A 164 12.38 -11.67 3.75
C ASN A 164 11.58 -11.55 2.44
N ALA A 165 11.02 -10.37 2.17
CA ALA A 165 10.22 -10.11 1.01
C ALA A 165 11.08 -9.86 -0.25
N ASN A 166 10.47 -10.15 -1.39
CA ASN A 166 10.93 -9.76 -2.72
C ASN A 166 9.81 -9.00 -3.42
N LEU A 167 10.18 -8.01 -4.23
CA LEU A 167 9.25 -7.38 -5.16
C LEU A 167 8.96 -8.39 -6.29
N THR A 168 7.68 -8.77 -6.41
CA THR A 168 7.19 -9.77 -7.38
C THR A 168 6.30 -9.17 -8.46
N PHE A 169 5.85 -7.94 -8.27
CA PHE A 169 5.05 -7.20 -9.25
C PHE A 169 5.24 -5.71 -9.05
N PHE A 170 5.29 -4.95 -10.15
CA PHE A 170 5.26 -3.50 -10.14
C PHE A 170 4.69 -3.03 -11.48
N GLN A 171 3.65 -2.19 -11.45
CA GLN A 171 2.98 -1.75 -12.66
C GLN A 171 2.32 -0.38 -12.48
N PHE A 172 2.46 0.45 -13.51
CA PHE A 172 1.72 1.70 -13.63
C PHE A 172 0.28 1.43 -14.10
N ALA A 173 -0.70 2.07 -13.45
CA ALA A 173 -2.11 1.89 -13.75
C ALA A 173 -2.72 3.04 -14.52
N THR A 174 -2.62 4.26 -14.00
CA THR A 174 -3.24 5.42 -14.64
C THR A 174 -2.70 6.75 -14.10
N ILE A 175 -3.04 7.81 -14.82
CA ILE A 175 -2.97 9.20 -14.38
C ILE A 175 -4.34 9.56 -13.79
N VAL A 176 -4.42 9.92 -12.51
CA VAL A 176 -5.70 10.23 -11.83
C VAL A 176 -6.15 11.65 -12.19
N ILE A 177 -7.02 11.80 -13.20
CA ILE A 177 -7.53 13.11 -13.68
C ILE A 177 -8.56 13.75 -12.77
#